data_AF-V4AH95-F1
#
_entry.id   AF-V4AH95-F1
#
_cell.length_a   1.000
_cell.length_b   1.000
_cell.length_c   1.000
_cell.angle_alpha   90.00
_cell.angle_beta   90.00
_cell.angle_gamma   90.00
#
_symmetry.space_group_name_H-M   'P 1'
#
loop_
_entity.id
_entity.type
_entity.pdbx_description
1 polymer ?
#
loop_
_entity_poly.entity_id
_entity_poly.type
_entity_poly.pdbx_seq_one_letter_code
_entity_poly.pdbx_strand_id
1 'polypeptide(L)'
;FSIFSPFNFTGKAPPASKKAVEELETRVISPTSPQCAICLAEFEEENESKILPCNHQFHSTCILTWLKQVNSCPECRHELPTDDEQYEEMKRHKARAKQREFEQESLHNSMFG
;
A
#
# COMPACT_ATOMS: atom_id res chain seq x y z
N PHE A 1 -19.05 21.97 10.66
CA PHE A 1 -18.16 22.45 11.72
C PHE A 1 -16.88 21.64 11.68
N SER A 2 -15.84 22.24 11.11
CA SER A 2 -14.55 21.61 10.87
C SER A 2 -13.85 21.35 12.20
N ILE A 3 -13.86 20.09 12.62
CA ILE A 3 -13.08 19.61 13.76
C ILE A 3 -11.60 19.64 13.33
N PHE A 4 -10.87 20.61 13.88
CA PHE A 4 -9.41 20.63 13.90
C PHE A 4 -8.91 19.32 14.51
N SER A 5 -8.34 18.44 13.67
CA SER A 5 -7.54 17.31 14.14
C SER A 5 -6.29 17.85 14.85
N PRO A 6 -6.07 17.57 16.14
CA PRO A 6 -4.89 18.07 16.86
C PRO A 6 -3.61 17.29 16.54
N PHE A 7 -3.65 16.34 15.61
CA PHE A 7 -2.44 15.65 15.17
C PHE A 7 -1.94 16.27 13.88
N ASN A 8 -0.85 17.02 14.01
CA ASN A 8 0.08 17.34 12.94
C ASN A 8 0.73 16.03 12.47
N PHE A 9 -0.06 15.15 11.86
CA PHE A 9 0.41 13.96 11.18
C PHE A 9 0.88 14.48 9.83
N THR A 10 2.19 14.54 9.61
CA THR A 10 2.70 14.44 8.25
C THR A 10 2.06 13.17 7.68
N GLY A 11 0.97 13.29 6.92
CA GLY A 11 0.06 12.23 6.48
C GLY A 11 0.69 11.20 5.53
N LYS A 12 1.98 10.94 5.66
CA LYS A 12 2.70 9.91 4.94
C LYS A 12 2.52 8.61 5.73
N ALA A 13 2.03 7.60 5.03
CA ALA A 13 2.04 6.25 5.56
C ALA A 13 3.49 5.88 5.94
N PRO A 14 3.71 5.14 7.04
CA PRO A 14 5.03 4.74 7.47
C PRO A 14 5.72 3.89 6.37
N PRO A 15 7.05 3.78 6.41
CA PRO A 15 7.77 2.91 5.49
C PRO A 15 7.28 1.47 5.62
N ALA A 16 7.35 0.71 4.53
CA ALA A 16 7.06 -0.73 4.59
C ALA A 16 8.10 -1.44 5.46
N SER A 17 7.68 -2.54 6.09
CA SER A 17 8.61 -3.38 6.86
C SER A 17 9.74 -3.88 5.96
N LYS A 18 10.99 -3.79 6.40
CA LYS A 18 12.13 -4.31 5.60
C LYS A 18 11.94 -5.79 5.23
N LYS A 19 11.40 -6.58 6.17
CA LYS A 19 11.04 -7.98 5.96
C LYS A 19 9.97 -8.16 4.88
N ALA A 20 8.91 -7.35 4.92
CA ALA A 20 7.83 -7.43 3.93
C ALA A 20 8.32 -7.10 2.52
N VAL A 21 9.32 -6.22 2.41
CA VAL A 21 9.95 -5.86 1.14
C VAL A 21 10.92 -6.94 0.65
N GLU A 22 11.65 -7.59 1.55
CA GLU A 22 12.55 -8.70 1.24
C GLU A 22 11.78 -9.95 0.80
N GLU A 23 10.60 -10.20 1.38
CA GLU A 23 9.73 -11.34 1.07
C GLU A 23 8.95 -11.18 -0.24
N LEU A 24 9.04 -10.03 -0.91
CA LEU A 24 8.40 -9.82 -2.21
C LEU A 24 8.99 -10.75 -3.27
N GLU A 25 8.10 -11.33 -4.07
CA GLU A 25 8.48 -12.17 -5.21
C GLU A 25 9.41 -11.40 -6.14
N THR A 26 10.61 -11.93 -6.32
CA THR A 26 11.62 -11.36 -7.21
C THR A 26 11.60 -12.16 -8.50
N ARG A 27 11.34 -11.47 -9.61
CA ARG A 27 11.25 -12.07 -10.94
C ARG A 27 12.24 -11.38 -11.88
N VAL A 28 12.94 -12.18 -12.67
CA VAL A 28 13.77 -11.66 -13.77
C VAL A 28 12.85 -11.05 -14.80
N ILE A 29 13.17 -9.83 -15.21
CA ILE A 29 12.34 -9.14 -16.18
C ILE A 29 12.51 -9.79 -17.56
N SER A 30 11.38 -10.18 -18.16
CA SER A 30 11.32 -10.55 -19.57
C SER A 30 11.00 -9.34 -20.44
N PRO A 31 11.50 -9.24 -21.69
CA PRO A 31 11.30 -8.09 -22.58
C PRO A 31 9.82 -7.83 -22.97
N THR A 32 8.90 -8.69 -22.55
CA THR A 32 7.44 -8.55 -22.75
C THR A 32 6.72 -7.82 -21.61
N SER A 33 7.38 -7.45 -20.52
CA SER A 33 6.73 -6.75 -19.40
C SER A 33 6.55 -5.24 -19.66
N PRO A 34 5.43 -4.64 -19.22
CA PRO A 34 5.15 -3.21 -19.43
C PRO A 34 6.15 -2.31 -18.68
N GLN A 35 6.46 -1.11 -19.18
CA GLN A 35 7.36 -0.14 -18.52
C GLN A 35 7.12 0.06 -17.01
N CYS A 36 8.17 0.39 -16.25
CA CYS A 36 8.05 0.63 -14.82
C CYS A 36 7.37 1.99 -14.53
N ALA A 37 6.22 2.00 -13.87
CA ALA A 37 5.48 3.25 -13.60
C ALA A 37 6.13 4.22 -12.60
N ILE A 38 7.23 3.83 -11.94
CA ILE A 38 7.97 4.71 -11.03
C ILE A 38 8.99 5.58 -11.78
N CYS A 39 9.76 4.97 -12.69
CA CYS A 39 10.78 5.66 -13.47
C CYS A 39 10.37 5.93 -14.92
N LEU A 40 9.22 5.40 -15.36
CA LEU A 40 8.71 5.46 -16.72
C LEU A 40 9.72 4.93 -17.76
N ALA A 41 10.60 4.03 -17.34
CA ALA A 41 11.62 3.41 -18.18
C ALA A 41 11.21 1.99 -18.57
N GLU A 42 11.62 1.58 -19.76
CA GLU A 42 11.52 0.19 -20.22
C GLU A 42 12.35 -0.71 -19.33
N PHE A 43 11.89 -1.93 -19.18
CA PHE A 43 12.64 -2.92 -18.44
C PHE A 43 13.76 -3.49 -19.30
N GLU A 44 15.01 -3.27 -18.90
CA GLU A 44 16.17 -3.92 -19.54
C GLU A 44 16.26 -5.39 -19.11
N GLU A 45 16.59 -6.25 -20.09
CA GLU A 45 16.88 -7.67 -19.88
C GLU A 45 17.96 -7.81 -18.77
N GLU A 46 17.85 -8.85 -17.94
CA GLU A 46 18.74 -9.14 -16.80
C GLU A 46 18.53 -8.28 -15.54
N ASN A 47 17.64 -7.28 -15.53
CA ASN A 47 17.30 -6.57 -14.30
C ASN A 47 16.35 -7.38 -13.39
N GLU A 48 16.55 -7.23 -12.08
CA GLU A 48 15.64 -7.78 -11.07
C GLU A 48 14.40 -6.88 -10.93
N SER A 49 13.22 -7.47 -11.09
CA SER A 49 11.96 -6.82 -10.70
C SER A 49 11.38 -7.46 -9.44
N LYS A 50 10.65 -6.67 -8.68
CA LYS A 50 9.82 -7.19 -7.59
C LYS A 50 8.35 -7.02 -7.93
N ILE A 51 7.58 -8.04 -7.58
CA ILE A 51 6.15 -8.10 -7.75
C ILE A 51 5.50 -7.91 -6.38
N LEU A 52 4.58 -6.95 -6.28
CA LEU A 52 3.78 -6.76 -5.08
C LEU A 52 2.66 -7.81 -4.99
N PRO A 53 2.11 -8.08 -3.78
CA PRO A 53 0.96 -8.97 -3.61
C PRO A 53 -0.30 -8.50 -4.36
N CYS A 54 -0.32 -7.25 -4.84
CA CYS A 54 -1.34 -6.74 -5.74
C CYS A 54 -1.07 -7.01 -7.23
N ASN A 55 -0.13 -7.89 -7.57
CA ASN A 55 0.29 -8.27 -8.94
C ASN A 55 0.90 -7.13 -9.79
N HIS A 56 1.36 -6.05 -9.17
CA HIS A 56 2.07 -4.98 -9.89
C HIS A 56 3.58 -5.19 -9.83
N GLN A 57 4.24 -5.04 -10.98
CA GLN A 57 5.66 -5.27 -11.18
C GLN A 57 6.43 -3.95 -11.30
N PHE A 58 7.58 -3.86 -10.62
CA PHE A 58 8.44 -2.68 -10.66
C PHE A 58 9.91 -3.10 -10.60
N HIS A 59 10.82 -2.23 -11.04
CA HIS A 59 12.25 -2.44 -10.83
C HIS A 59 12.53 -2.60 -9.34
N SER A 60 13.37 -3.57 -8.97
CA SER A 60 13.79 -3.80 -7.59
C SER A 60 14.25 -2.50 -6.93
N THR A 61 15.12 -1.73 -7.59
CA THR A 61 15.62 -0.44 -7.06
C THR A 61 14.53 0.62 -6.88
N CYS A 62 13.62 0.76 -7.86
CA CYS A 62 12.55 1.75 -7.82
C CYS A 62 11.56 1.46 -6.70
N ILE A 63 11.11 0.21 -6.59
CA ILE A 63 10.13 -0.15 -5.57
C ILE A 63 10.74 -0.17 -4.17
N LEU A 64 12.00 -0.58 -4.02
CA LEU A 64 12.70 -0.47 -2.74
C LEU A 64 12.78 0.99 -2.27
N THR A 65 13.05 1.93 -3.19
CA THR A 65 13.12 3.37 -2.85
C THR A 65 11.76 3.95 -2.50
N TRP A 66 10.71 3.49 -3.19
CA TRP A 66 9.32 3.87 -2.91
C TRP A 66 8.86 3.35 -1.55
N LEU A 67 9.08 2.06 -1.27
CA LEU A 67 8.68 1.39 -0.03
C LEU A 67 9.43 1.89 1.21
N LYS A 68 10.60 2.51 1.04
CA LYS A 68 11.30 3.26 2.09
C LYS A 68 10.61 4.57 2.49
N GLN A 69 9.74 5.11 1.63
CA GLN A 69 9.03 6.36 1.91
C GLN A 69 7.57 6.13 2.25
N VAL A 70 6.92 5.18 1.57
CA VAL A 70 5.49 4.87 1.74
C VAL A 70 5.27 3.38 1.56
N ASN A 71 4.47 2.75 2.42
CA ASN A 71 4.11 1.34 2.32
C ASN A 71 3.00 1.03 1.29
N SER A 72 2.75 1.88 0.30
CA SER A 72 1.63 1.72 -0.64
C SER A 72 2.09 1.44 -2.07
N CYS A 73 1.31 0.69 -2.84
CA CYS A 73 1.56 0.50 -4.26
C CYS A 73 1.28 1.80 -5.04
N PRO A 74 2.18 2.26 -5.93
CA PRO A 74 1.97 3.49 -6.69
C PRO A 74 0.80 3.41 -7.69
N GLU A 75 0.44 2.21 -8.14
CA GLU A 75 -0.62 2.00 -9.13
C GLU A 75 -2.01 1.85 -8.50
N CYS A 76 -2.13 0.94 -7.53
CA CYS A 76 -3.43 0.56 -6.94
C CYS A 76 -3.62 1.02 -5.49
N ARG A 77 -2.64 1.72 -4.90
CA ARG A 77 -2.65 2.16 -3.49
C ARG A 77 -2.80 1.03 -2.47
N HIS A 78 -2.53 -0.22 -2.86
CA HIS A 78 -2.52 -1.35 -1.95
C HIS A 78 -1.44 -1.16 -0.87
N GLU A 79 -1.84 -1.18 0.40
CA GLU A 79 -0.94 -0.99 1.54
C GLU A 79 -0.30 -2.31 1.98
N LEU A 80 1.02 -2.32 2.04
CA LEU A 80 1.83 -3.38 2.62
C LEU A 80 1.95 -3.23 4.14
N PRO A 81 2.24 -4.33 4.87
CA PRO A 81 2.49 -4.28 6.30
C PRO A 81 3.71 -3.39 6.62
N THR A 82 3.63 -2.68 7.76
CA THR A 82 4.70 -1.83 8.29
C THR A 82 5.21 -2.35 9.63
N ASP A 83 6.44 -1.97 10.00
CA ASP A 83 7.05 -2.30 11.29
C ASP A 83 6.51 -1.39 12.42
N ASP A 84 5.70 -0.39 12.08
CA ASP A 84 5.09 0.55 13.03
C ASP A 84 3.82 -0.04 13.65
N GLU A 85 3.95 -0.54 14.88
CA GLU A 85 2.84 -1.16 15.63
C GLU A 85 1.68 -0.18 15.88
N GLN A 86 1.98 1.10 16.11
CA GLN A 86 0.96 2.12 16.34
C GLN A 86 0.12 2.36 15.08
N TYR A 87 0.76 2.35 13.92
CA TYR A 87 0.07 2.45 12.65
C TYR A 87 -0.81 1.22 12.36
N GLU A 88 -0.30 0.02 12.62
CA GLU A 88 -1.06 -1.23 12.44
C GLU A 88 -2.24 -1.34 13.42
N GLU A 89 -2.10 -0.89 14.66
CA GLU A 89 -3.20 -0.79 15.61
C GLU A 89 -4.25 0.23 15.15
N MET A 90 -3.82 1.43 14.73
CA MET A 90 -4.73 2.44 14.18
C MET A 90 -5.49 1.91 12.97
N LYS A 91 -4.81 1.22 12.04
CA LYS A 91 -5.42 0.60 10.85
C LYS A 91 -6.49 -0.41 11.24
N ARG A 92 -6.21 -1.27 12.21
CA ARG A 92 -7.18 -2.24 12.75
C ARG A 92 -8.36 -1.54 13.42
N HIS A 93 -8.13 -0.50 14.21
CA HIS A 93 -9.21 0.25 14.86
C HIS A 93 -10.12 0.94 13.85
N LYS A 94 -9.54 1.59 12.83
CA LYS A 94 -10.29 2.21 11.72
C LYS A 94 -11.10 1.20 10.92
N ALA A 95 -10.51 0.05 10.58
CA ALA A 95 -11.22 -1.02 9.86
C ALA A 95 -12.45 -1.52 10.64
N ARG A 96 -12.28 -1.74 11.97
CA ARG A 96 -13.38 -2.14 12.85
C ARG A 96 -14.45 -1.05 12.96
N ALA A 97 -14.07 0.22 13.05
CA ALA A 97 -15.02 1.34 13.09
C ALA A 97 -15.84 1.41 11.80
N LYS A 98 -15.18 1.33 10.64
CA LYS A 98 -15.83 1.33 9.33
C LYS A 98 -16.79 0.15 9.17
N GLN A 99 -16.44 -1.03 9.69
CA GLN A 99 -17.32 -2.19 9.69
C GLN A 99 -18.60 -1.96 10.51
N ARG A 100 -18.47 -1.40 11.72
CA ARG A 100 -19.64 -1.06 12.56
C ARG A 100 -20.53 0.00 11.91
N GLU A 101 -19.92 1.01 11.28
CA GLU A 101 -20.66 2.03 10.53
C GLU A 101 -21.45 1.41 9.38
N PHE A 102 -20.82 0.54 8.59
CA PHE A 102 -21.49 -0.17 7.49
C PHE A 102 -22.63 -1.07 7.99
N GLU A 103 -22.44 -1.76 9.12
CA GLU A 103 -23.48 -2.56 9.76
C GLU A 103 -24.66 -1.69 10.24
N GLN A 104 -24.36 -0.57 10.90
CA GLN A 104 -25.38 0.38 11.34
C GLN A 104 -26.16 0.98 10.16
N GLU A 105 -25.48 1.32 9.07
CA GLU A 105 -26.11 1.81 7.83
C GLU A 105 -26.97 0.71 7.17
N SER A 106 -26.47 -0.52 7.13
CA SER A 106 -27.24 -1.66 6.62
C SER A 106 -28.52 -1.90 7.43
N LEU A 107 -28.45 -1.82 8.76
CA LEU A 107 -29.62 -1.90 9.65
C LEU A 107 -30.58 -0.72 9.43
N HIS A 108 -30.06 0.50 9.28
CA HIS A 108 -30.87 1.68 8.99
C HIS A 108 -31.64 1.51 7.67
N ASN A 109 -30.96 1.09 6.61
CA ASN A 109 -31.58 0.88 5.30
C ASN A 109 -32.60 -0.27 5.31
N SER A 110 -32.38 -1.33 6.10
CA SER A 110 -33.33 -2.44 6.22
C SER A 110 -34.56 -2.11 7.09
N MET A 111 -34.43 -1.17 8.04
CA MET A 111 -35.52 -0.82 8.96
C MET A 111 -36.49 0.23 8.37
N PHE A 112 -36.00 1.05 7.44
CA PHE A 112 -36.76 2.16 6.84
C PHE A 112 -36.93 2.02 5.30
N GLY A 113 -36.53 0.89 4.73
CA GLY A 113 -36.67 0.55 3.30
C GLY A 113 -37.90 -0.27 2.96
#